data_AF-A0A418GMJ1-F1
#
_entry.id   AF-A0A418GMJ1-F1
#
_cell.length_a   1.000
_cell.length_b   1.000
_cell.length_c   1.000
_cell.angle_alpha   90.00
_cell.angle_beta   90.00
_cell.angle_gamma   90.00
#
_symmetry.space_group_name_H-M   'P 1'
#
loop_
_entity.id
_entity.type
_entity.pdbx_description
1 polymer ?
#
loop_
_entity_poly.entity_id
_entity_poly.type
_entity_poly.pdbx_seq_one_letter_code
_entity_poly.pdbx_strand_id
1 'polypeptide(L)' 'LMGHKSISSTEVYTKVFALDVAARHRVQFLMPESDAVTMLKNRQA' A
#
# COMPACT_ATOMS: atom_id res chain seq x y z
N LEU A 1 7.40 3.66 11.25
CA LEU A 1 6.37 2.64 11.50
C LEU A 1 5.17 3.33 12.11
N MET A 2 4.02 3.31 11.42
CA MET A 2 2.75 3.85 11.94
C MET A 2 2.39 3.05 13.20
N GLY A 3 2.51 3.64 14.39
CA GLY A 3 1.85 3.31 15.67
C GLY A 3 1.63 1.86 16.16
N HIS A 4 2.08 0.82 15.46
CA HIS A 4 1.67 -0.55 15.71
C HIS A 4 2.82 -1.43 16.18
N LYS A 5 2.51 -2.27 17.18
CA LYS A 5 3.47 -3.11 17.94
C LYS A 5 4.14 -4.21 17.10
N SER A 6 3.68 -4.46 15.88
CA SER A 6 4.22 -5.46 14.94
C SER A 6 4.19 -4.98 13.48
N ILE A 7 5.11 -5.54 12.68
CA ILE A 7 5.15 -5.37 11.21
C ILE A 7 3.83 -5.81 10.57
N SER A 8 3.25 -6.92 11.04
CA SER A 8 1.97 -7.44 10.53
C SER A 8 0.83 -6.43 10.65
N SER A 9 0.78 -5.70 11.77
CA SER A 9 -0.22 -4.64 11.95
C SER A 9 0.05 -3.44 11.04
N THR A 10 1.31 -3.09 10.77
CA THR A 10 1.62 -2.00 9.83
C THR A 10 1.18 -2.33 8.40
N GLU A 11 1.32 -3.59 7.98
CA GLU A 11 0.88 -4.04 6.65
C GLU A 11 -0.64 -3.92 6.49
N VAL A 12 -1.41 -4.42 7.46
CA VAL A 12 -2.88 -4.34 7.42
C VAL A 12 -3.36 -2.88 7.38
N TYR A 13 -2.79 -2.01 8.21
CA TYR A 13 -3.17 -0.59 8.23
C TYR A 13 -2.84 0.13 6.92
N THR A 14 -1.71 -0.20 6.30
CA THR A 14 -1.33 0.39 5.02
C THR A 14 -2.32 0.01 3.91
N LYS A 15 -2.79 -1.24 3.87
CA LYS A 15 -3.80 -1.69 2.91
C LYS A 15 -5.15 -0.99 3.13
N VAL A 16 -5.62 -0.92 4.38
CA VAL A 16 -6.88 -0.22 4.71
C VAL A 16 -6.79 1.27 4.39
N PHE A 17 -5.66 1.93 4.68
CA PHE A 17 -5.43 3.33 4.34
C PHE A 17 -5.50 3.58 2.83
N ALA A 18 -4.85 2.74 2.03
CA ALA A 18 -4.90 2.85 0.57
C ALA A 18 -6.34 2.73 0.03
N LEU A 19 -7.14 1.81 0.57
CA LEU A 19 -8.56 1.65 0.21
C LEU A 19 -9.40 2.86 0.61
N ASP A 20 -9.19 3.38 1.83
CA ASP A 20 -9.92 4.53 2.37
C ASP A 20 -9.63 5.82 1.57
N VAL A 21 -8.36 6.05 1.23
CA VAL A 21 -7.94 7.17 0.36
C VAL A 21 -8.57 7.06 -1.03
N ALA A 22 -8.54 5.86 -1.63
CA ALA A 22 -9.16 5.61 -2.93
C ALA A 22 -10.66 5.92 -2.95
N ALA A 23 -11.39 5.45 -1.94
CA ALA A 23 -12.82 5.68 -1.81
C ALA A 23 -13.16 7.15 -1.55
N ARG A 24 -12.46 7.82 -0.63
CA ARG A 24 -12.76 9.21 -0.23
C ARG A 24 -12.36 10.24 -1.27
N HIS A 25 -11.20 10.08 -1.88
CA HIS A 25 -10.68 11.04 -2.85
C HIS A 25 -11.00 10.67 -4.30
N ARG A 26 -11.72 9.56 -4.52
CA ARG A 26 -12.05 9.00 -5.85
C ARG A 26 -10.81 8.81 -6.74
N VAL A 27 -9.67 8.53 -6.12
CA VAL A 27 -8.44 8.26 -6.87
C VAL A 27 -8.48 6.83 -7.40
N GLN A 28 -8.07 6.66 -8.66
CA GLN A 28 -7.88 5.35 -9.26
C GLN A 28 -6.38 5.05 -9.29
N PHE A 29 -6.02 3.80 -9.01
CA PHE A 29 -4.65 3.36 -9.18
C PHE A 29 -4.32 3.30 -10.67
N LEU A 30 -3.18 3.89 -11.06
CA LEU A 30 -2.72 3.91 -12.44
C LEU A 30 -2.22 2.55 -12.94
N MET A 31 -2.02 1.60 -12.02
CA MET A 31 -1.55 0.26 -12.36
C MET A 31 -2.03 -0.79 -11.33
N PRO A 32 -2.08 -2.07 -11.73
CA PRO A 32 -2.36 -3.18 -10.83
C PRO A 32 -1.35 -3.30 -9.68
N GLU A 33 -1.80 -3.82 -8.53
CA GLU A 33 -0.96 -4.06 -7.35
C GLU A 33 0.25 -4.95 -7.66
N SER A 34 0.08 -6.01 -8.45
CA SER A 34 1.15 -6.93 -8.86
C SER A 34 2.30 -6.21 -9.54
N ASP A 35 1.97 -5.24 -10.38
CA ASP A 35 2.91 -4.51 -11.20
C ASP A 35 3.66 -3.50 -10.32
N ALA A 36 2.94 -2.83 -9.41
CA ALA A 36 3.52 -1.92 -8.43
C ALA A 36 4.51 -2.65 -7.49
N VAL A 37 4.16 -3.85 -7.00
CA VAL A 37 5.05 -4.67 -6.15
C VAL A 37 6.31 -5.09 -6.92
N THR A 38 6.15 -5.46 -8.19
CA THR A 38 7.29 -5.82 -9.06
C THR A 38 8.23 -4.63 -9.26
N MET A 39 7.70 -3.43 -9.49
CA MET A 39 8.52 -2.21 -9.62
C MET A 39 9.29 -1.87 -8.33
N LEU A 40 8.70 -2.08 -7.16
CA LEU A 40 9.36 -1.84 -5.87
C LEU A 40 10.52 -2.81 -5.63
N LYS A 41 10.32 -4.09 -5.95
CA LYS A 41 11.38 -5.11 -5.83
C LYS A 41 12.54 -4.83 -6.78
N ASN A 42 12.25 -4.37 -8.01
CA ASN A 42 13.28 -4.02 -9.00
C ASN A 42 14.09 -2.75 -8.63
N ARG A 43 13.56 -1.86 -7.76
CA ARG A 43 14.30 -0.69 -7.24
C ARG A 43 15.19 -1.00 -6.04
N GLN A 44 15.07 -2.18 -5.44
CA GLN A 44 15.87 -2.61 -4.28
C GLN A 44 17.04 -3.52 -4.67
N ALA A 45 17.33 -3.65 -5.97
CA ALA A 45 18.48 -4.38 -6.51
C ALA A 45 19.64 -3.43 -6.86
#